data_AF-A0A269XX45-F1
#
_entry.id   AF-A0A269XX45-F1
#
_cell.length_a   1.000
_cell.length_b   1.000
_cell.length_c   1.000
_cell.angle_alpha   90.00
_cell.angle_beta   90.00
_cell.angle_gamma   90.00
#
_symmetry.space_group_name_H-M   'P 1'
#
loop_
_entity.id
_entity.type
_entity.pdbx_description
1 polymer ?
#
loop_
_entity_poly.entity_id
_entity_poly.type
_entity_poly.pdbx_seq_one_letter_code
_entity_poly.pdbx_strand_id
1 'polypeptide(L)'
;MPEDERVRVGRLRWPILIATREQTPEAAGVGIVEAFPAMASVRADVQPVGAMTYWGSMQTDSPGITHRIFIRWRDALDNTTVIFRTSLRNDGTLRWERFRVRRCKELGGRKRFLCIECELEQTGTGNNPDVGQ
;
A
#
# COMPACT_ATOMS: atom_id res chain seq x y z
N MET A 1 -20.39 13.06 10.03
CA MET A 1 -19.42 12.37 10.90
C MET A 1 -18.03 12.59 10.32
N PRO A 2 -17.09 13.21 11.06
CA PRO A 2 -15.73 13.42 10.58
C PRO A 2 -15.03 12.08 10.28
N GLU A 3 -14.18 12.04 9.25
CA GLU A 3 -13.48 10.82 8.78
C GLU A 3 -12.63 10.17 9.88
N ASP A 4 -12.10 10.99 10.81
CA ASP A 4 -11.27 10.58 11.96
C ASP A 4 -11.98 9.65 12.96
N GLU A 5 -13.31 9.71 13.07
CA GLU A 5 -14.05 8.97 14.11
C GLU A 5 -14.33 7.51 13.70
N ARG A 6 -14.10 7.17 12.43
CA ARG A 6 -14.33 5.83 11.87
C ARG A 6 -13.14 4.89 12.04
N VAL A 7 -11.93 5.41 12.17
CA VAL A 7 -10.71 4.60 12.31
C VAL A 7 -10.48 4.26 13.78
N ARG A 8 -10.61 2.97 14.10
CA ARG A 8 -10.42 2.41 15.46
C ARG A 8 -9.39 1.30 15.42
N VAL A 9 -8.67 1.08 16.52
CA VAL A 9 -7.67 0.00 16.62
C VAL A 9 -8.25 -1.36 16.21
N GLY A 10 -9.49 -1.66 16.61
CA GLY A 10 -10.17 -2.91 16.25
C GLY A 10 -10.45 -3.12 14.75
N ARG A 11 -10.30 -2.10 13.90
CA ARG A 11 -10.44 -2.23 12.43
C ARG A 11 -9.15 -2.64 11.74
N LEU A 12 -7.99 -2.54 12.41
CA LEU A 12 -6.68 -2.89 11.86
C LEU A 12 -6.49 -4.43 11.80
N ARG A 13 -7.23 -5.08 10.90
CA ARG A 13 -7.38 -6.54 10.83
C ARG A 13 -6.48 -7.22 9.80
N TRP A 14 -5.83 -6.45 8.94
CA TRP A 14 -5.04 -7.00 7.83
C TRP A 14 -3.55 -6.89 8.15
N PRO A 15 -2.79 -8.00 8.14
CA PRO A 15 -1.34 -7.90 8.16
C PRO A 15 -0.87 -7.38 6.79
N ILE A 16 -0.01 -6.37 6.81
CA ILE A 16 0.66 -5.84 5.63
C ILE A 16 2.15 -5.75 5.90
N LEU A 17 2.95 -5.78 4.85
CA LEU A 17 4.38 -5.49 4.92
C LEU A 17 4.63 -4.10 4.36
N ILE A 18 5.39 -3.29 5.08
CA ILE A 18 5.88 -2.01 4.62
C ILE A 18 7.36 -2.20 4.28
N ALA A 19 7.76 -1.82 3.08
CA ALA A 19 9.14 -1.91 2.62
C ALA A 19 9.58 -0.60 1.96
N THR A 20 10.89 -0.36 1.93
CA THR A 20 11.48 0.71 1.11
C THR A 20 11.89 0.13 -0.24
N ARG A 21 11.51 0.80 -1.34
CA ARG A 21 11.93 0.43 -2.70
C ARG A 21 13.32 1.00 -2.96
N GLU A 22 14.28 0.12 -3.17
CA GLU A 22 15.60 0.47 -3.66
C GLU A 22 15.70 0.13 -5.14
N GLN A 23 16.25 1.05 -5.93
CA GLN A 23 16.47 0.87 -7.36
C GLN A 23 17.97 0.93 -7.62
N THR A 24 18.51 -0.16 -8.15
CA THR A 24 19.92 -0.25 -8.54
C THR A 24 20.02 -0.53 -10.05
N PRO A 25 21.05 0.01 -10.72
CA PRO A 25 21.30 -0.32 -12.10
C PRO A 25 21.62 -1.81 -12.23
N GLU A 26 21.07 -2.45 -13.27
CA GLU A 26 21.36 -3.84 -13.56
C GLU A 26 22.83 -4.01 -13.99
N ALA A 27 23.53 -4.96 -13.36
CA ALA A 27 24.97 -5.15 -13.60
C ALA A 27 25.32 -5.61 -15.03
N ALA A 28 24.39 -6.26 -15.73
CA ALA A 28 24.62 -6.88 -17.03
C ALA A 28 23.89 -6.18 -18.20
N GLY A 29 23.28 -5.02 -17.99
CA GLY A 29 22.41 -4.40 -18.99
C GLY A 29 22.07 -2.94 -18.73
N VAL A 30 21.01 -2.47 -19.39
CA VAL A 30 20.46 -1.09 -19.28
C VAL A 30 19.17 -1.09 -18.42
N GLY A 31 18.93 -2.18 -17.69
CA GLY A 31 17.76 -2.34 -16.82
C GLY A 31 17.92 -1.69 -15.44
N ILE A 32 16.79 -1.58 -14.74
CA ILE A 32 16.75 -1.23 -13.32
C ILE A 32 16.25 -2.47 -12.56
N VAL A 33 17.00 -2.86 -11.53
CA VAL A 33 16.61 -3.92 -10.60
C VAL A 33 16.03 -3.27 -9.35
N GLU A 34 14.93 -3.82 -8.86
CA GLU A 34 14.27 -3.34 -7.66
C GLU A 34 14.50 -4.32 -6.50
N ALA A 35 14.85 -3.79 -5.35
CA ALA A 35 15.05 -4.54 -4.12
C ALA A 35 14.21 -3.95 -2.98
N PHE A 36 13.86 -4.81 -2.01
CA PHE A 36 13.05 -4.47 -0.84
C PHE A 36 13.72 -4.94 0.46
N PRO A 37 14.91 -4.40 0.82
CA PRO A 37 15.80 -5.00 1.84
C PRO A 37 15.28 -4.91 3.28
N ALA A 38 14.35 -4.01 3.58
CA ALA A 38 13.84 -3.81 4.94
C ALA A 38 12.31 -3.87 4.95
N MET A 39 11.75 -5.02 5.33
CA MET A 39 10.30 -5.22 5.45
C MET A 39 9.86 -5.21 6.92
N ALA A 40 8.85 -4.39 7.24
CA ALA A 40 8.21 -4.36 8.55
C ALA A 40 6.74 -4.80 8.46
N SER A 41 6.38 -5.84 9.23
CA SER A 41 5.00 -6.29 9.33
C SER A 41 4.20 -5.39 10.27
N VAL A 42 3.05 -4.90 9.81
CA VAL A 42 2.11 -4.09 10.61
C VAL A 42 0.66 -4.49 10.37
N ARG A 43 -0.22 -4.08 11.28
CA ARG A 43 -1.66 -4.28 11.17
C ARG A 43 -2.33 -3.03 10.57
N ALA A 44 -3.17 -3.25 9.58
CA ALA A 44 -3.81 -2.20 8.81
C ALA A 44 -5.32 -2.44 8.58
N ASP A 45 -6.05 -1.36 8.30
CA ASP A 45 -7.36 -1.41 7.65
C ASP A 45 -7.18 -0.99 6.19
N VAL A 46 -7.56 -1.84 5.24
CA VAL A 46 -7.33 -1.62 3.81
C VAL A 46 -8.69 -1.42 3.16
N GLN A 47 -8.92 -0.22 2.63
CA GLN A 47 -10.20 0.18 2.07
C GLN A 47 -10.01 0.60 0.60
N PRO A 48 -10.69 -0.05 -0.36
CA PRO A 48 -10.72 0.46 -1.73
C PRO A 48 -11.47 1.81 -1.75
N VAL A 49 -10.98 2.75 -2.56
CA VAL A 49 -11.67 4.00 -2.83
C VAL A 49 -12.65 3.75 -3.97
N GLY A 50 -13.89 4.23 -3.83
CA GLY A 50 -14.96 4.06 -4.82
C GLY A 50 -14.63 4.64 -6.20
N ALA A 51 -15.47 4.30 -7.19
CA ALA A 51 -15.22 4.46 -8.63
C ALA A 51 -14.47 5.74 -9.01
N MET A 52 -13.36 5.56 -9.73
CA MET A 52 -12.64 6.63 -10.40
C MET A 52 -13.61 7.36 -11.34
N THR A 53 -13.77 8.67 -11.15
CA THR A 53 -14.52 9.49 -12.10
C THR A 53 -13.69 9.62 -13.38
N TYR A 54 -14.04 8.85 -14.40
CA TYR A 54 -13.52 9.02 -15.75
C TYR A 54 -14.38 10.08 -16.46
N TRP A 55 -13.78 11.18 -16.93
CA TRP A 55 -14.43 12.11 -17.84
C TRP A 55 -13.84 11.92 -19.25
N GLY A 56 -14.55 11.21 -20.12
CA GLY A 56 -14.03 10.80 -21.42
C GLY A 56 -12.93 9.74 -21.30
N SER A 57 -11.83 9.88 -22.05
CA SER A 57 -10.65 8.99 -22.01
C SER A 57 -9.57 9.44 -21.01
N MET A 58 -9.81 10.50 -20.24
CA MET A 58 -8.81 11.12 -19.37
C MET A 58 -9.30 11.10 -17.92
N GLN A 59 -8.52 10.46 -17.04
CA GLN A 59 -8.77 10.49 -15.61
C GLN A 59 -8.54 11.91 -15.10
N THR A 60 -9.59 12.56 -14.60
CA THR A 60 -9.63 14.03 -14.49
C THR A 60 -9.51 14.57 -13.07
N ASP A 61 -9.26 13.73 -12.08
CA ASP A 61 -8.96 14.20 -10.74
C ASP A 61 -7.92 13.31 -10.05
N SER A 62 -6.74 13.89 -9.83
CA SER A 62 -5.69 13.41 -8.91
C SER A 62 -5.01 12.06 -9.29
N PRO A 63 -3.76 11.82 -8.84
CA PRO A 63 -3.06 10.55 -9.13
C PRO A 63 -3.94 9.38 -8.72
N GLY A 64 -3.91 8.28 -9.49
CA GLY A 64 -4.79 7.10 -9.36
C GLY A 64 -4.77 6.42 -7.99
N ILE A 65 -5.30 7.08 -6.96
CA ILE A 65 -5.49 6.54 -5.63
C ILE A 65 -6.61 5.51 -5.73
N THR A 66 -6.24 4.24 -5.65
CA THR A 66 -7.19 3.14 -5.68
C THR A 66 -7.57 2.70 -4.28
N HIS A 67 -6.72 2.94 -3.28
CA HIS A 67 -6.91 2.47 -1.91
C HIS A 67 -6.52 3.52 -0.86
N ARG A 68 -7.18 3.44 0.29
CA ARG A 68 -6.78 4.05 1.55
C ARG A 68 -6.41 2.96 2.53
N ILE A 69 -5.19 3.00 3.03
CA ILE A 69 -4.66 2.07 4.03
C ILE A 69 -4.47 2.84 5.33
N PHE A 70 -5.10 2.38 6.39
CA PHE A 70 -4.97 2.97 7.72
C PHE A 70 -4.07 2.10 8.58
N ILE A 71 -3.10 2.70 9.25
CA ILE A 71 -2.23 2.03 10.21
C ILE A 71 -2.12 2.85 11.50
N ARG A 72 -1.54 2.24 12.55
CA ARG A 72 -1.06 3.02 13.70
C ARG A 72 0.03 3.98 13.25
N TRP A 73 0.13 5.11 13.95
CA TRP A 73 1.17 6.10 13.68
C TRP A 73 2.56 5.46 13.60
N ARG A 74 3.31 5.84 12.58
CA ARG A 74 4.69 5.45 12.35
C ARG A 74 5.42 6.66 11.80
N ASP A 75 6.59 6.95 12.35
CA ASP A 75 7.42 8.01 11.82
C ASP A 75 8.08 7.55 10.50
N ALA A 76 8.36 8.48 9.59
CA ALA A 76 9.11 8.24 8.35
C ALA A 76 8.50 7.28 7.31
N LEU A 77 7.23 7.45 6.92
CA LEU A 77 6.72 6.89 5.65
C LEU A 77 6.82 7.93 4.54
N ASP A 78 7.58 7.62 3.51
CA ASP A 78 7.85 8.48 2.36
C ASP A 78 7.27 7.91 1.05
N ASN A 79 7.58 8.54 -0.08
CA ASN A 79 7.11 8.09 -1.39
C ASN A 79 7.92 6.92 -1.97
N THR A 80 9.07 6.58 -1.38
CA THR A 80 9.85 5.38 -1.76
C THR A 80 9.32 4.12 -1.08
N THR A 81 8.45 4.29 -0.09
CA THR A 81 7.76 3.22 0.60
C THR A 81 6.77 2.49 -0.32
N VAL A 82 6.80 1.16 -0.25
CA VAL A 82 5.89 0.23 -0.92
C VAL A 82 5.19 -0.63 0.12
N ILE A 83 3.90 -0.90 -0.09
CA ILE A 83 3.10 -1.73 0.80
C ILE A 83 2.73 -3.02 0.10
N PHE A 84 2.97 -4.15 0.75
CA PHE A 84 2.53 -5.46 0.30
C PHE A 84 1.40 -5.98 1.19
N ARG A 85 0.40 -6.57 0.57
CA ARG A 85 -0.67 -7.28 1.25
C ARG A 85 -0.79 -8.67 0.65
N THR A 86 -0.85 -9.66 1.53
CA THR A 86 -1.20 -11.03 1.16
C THR A 86 -2.53 -11.39 1.79
N SER A 87 -3.42 -12.00 1.02
CA SER A 87 -4.73 -12.45 1.47
C SER A 87 -4.99 -13.87 0.97
N LEU A 88 -5.58 -14.70 1.83
CA LEU A 88 -6.04 -16.03 1.46
C LEU A 88 -7.44 -15.90 0.83
N ARG A 89 -7.62 -16.44 -0.36
CA ARG A 89 -8.93 -16.57 -1.01
C ARG A 89 -9.67 -17.78 -0.46
N ASN A 90 -10.99 -17.82 -0.68
CA ASN A 90 -11.84 -18.92 -0.22
C ASN A 90 -11.46 -20.27 -0.85
N ASP A 91 -10.81 -20.25 -2.02
CA ASP A 91 -10.29 -21.43 -2.72
C ASP A 91 -8.94 -21.93 -2.18
N GLY A 92 -8.42 -21.32 -1.11
CA GLY A 92 -7.13 -21.65 -0.51
C GLY A 92 -5.92 -21.06 -1.25
N THR A 93 -6.12 -20.32 -2.33
CA THR A 93 -5.02 -19.66 -3.05
C THR A 93 -4.62 -18.36 -2.37
N LEU A 94 -3.32 -18.08 -2.39
CA LEU A 94 -2.79 -16.79 -1.93
C LEU A 94 -2.94 -15.75 -3.05
N ARG A 95 -3.46 -14.59 -2.69
CA ARG A 95 -3.43 -13.38 -3.51
C ARG A 95 -2.50 -12.39 -2.87
N TRP A 96 -1.60 -11.83 -3.67
CA TRP A 96 -0.74 -10.73 -3.25
C TRP A 96 -1.07 -9.45 -4.03
N GLU A 97 -0.89 -8.33 -3.36
CA GLU A 97 -1.15 -6.98 -3.85
C GLU A 97 0.03 -6.10 -3.46
N ARG A 98 0.53 -5.29 -4.40
CA ARG A 98 1.58 -4.29 -4.19
C ARG A 98 0.99 -2.91 -4.41
N PHE A 99 1.19 -2.04 -3.43
CA PHE A 99 0.69 -0.68 -3.45
C PHE A 99 1.85 0.31 -3.41
N ARG A 100 1.81 1.27 -4.33
CA ARG A 100 2.69 2.44 -4.31
C ARG A 100 2.08 3.52 -3.44
N VAL A 101 2.82 4.01 -2.46
CA VAL A 101 2.40 5.14 -1.63
C VAL A 101 2.38 6.41 -2.48
N ARG A 102 1.27 7.15 -2.43
CA ARG A 102 1.13 8.47 -3.09
C ARG A 102 1.13 9.60 -2.09
N ARG A 103 0.50 9.41 -0.93
CA ARG A 103 0.43 10.42 0.12
C ARG A 103 0.16 9.79 1.48
N CYS A 104 0.80 10.32 2.52
CA CYS A 104 0.54 9.98 3.92
C CYS A 104 -0.07 11.19 4.64
N LYS A 105 -1.09 10.96 5.47
CA LYS A 105 -1.76 11.98 6.28
C LYS A 105 -1.93 11.51 7.71
N GLU A 106 -1.64 12.40 8.64
CA GLU A 106 -2.00 12.20 10.03
C GLU A 106 -3.52 12.39 10.22
N LEU A 107 -4.16 11.47 10.93
CA LEU A 107 -5.57 11.59 11.28
C LEU A 107 -5.76 12.28 12.63
N GLY A 108 -6.51 13.38 12.62
CA GLY A 108 -6.92 14.12 13.81
C GLY A 108 -5.81 14.81 14.62
N GLY A 109 -4.60 14.97 14.06
CA GLY A 109 -3.52 15.76 14.69
C GLY A 109 -3.01 15.25 16.04
N ARG A 110 -3.19 13.95 16.34
CA ARG A 110 -2.84 13.32 17.64
C ARG A 110 -1.79 12.19 17.53
N LYS A 111 -1.17 11.99 16.37
CA LYS A 111 -0.20 10.93 16.08
C LYS A 111 -0.67 9.53 16.51
N ARG A 112 -1.95 9.22 16.24
CA ARG A 112 -2.54 7.92 16.58
C ARG A 112 -2.65 6.99 15.38
N PHE A 113 -3.03 7.55 14.25
CA PHE A 113 -3.26 6.82 13.01
C PHE A 113 -2.73 7.62 11.82
N LEU A 114 -2.30 6.89 10.80
CA LEU A 114 -1.97 7.42 9.50
C LEU A 114 -2.96 6.90 8.48
N CYS A 115 -3.42 7.79 7.60
CA CYS A 115 -4.09 7.45 6.36
C CYS A 115 -3.07 7.50 5.24
N ILE A 116 -2.88 6.37 4.57
CA ILE A 116 -1.99 6.20 3.44
C ILE A 116 -2.87 6.08 2.21
N GLU A 117 -2.82 7.08 1.35
CA GLU A 117 -3.44 7.02 0.03
C GLU A 117 -2.44 6.39 -0.93
N CYS A 118 -2.85 5.30 -1.56
CA CYS A 118 -2.00 4.49 -2.40
C CYS A 118 -2.69 4.04 -3.68
N GLU A 119 -1.85 3.70 -4.65
CA GLU A 119 -2.21 3.15 -5.94
C GLU A 119 -1.85 1.67 -5.98
N LEU A 120 -2.69 0.85 -6.59
CA LEU A 120 -2.44 -0.57 -6.78
C LEU A 120 -1.54 -0.71 -8.00
N GLU A 121 -0.27 -1.04 -7.77
CA GLU A 121 0.74 -1.16 -8.82
C GLU A 121 0.72 -2.54 -9.46
N GLN A 122 0.55 -3.59 -8.63
CA GLN A 122 0.59 -4.97 -9.10
C GLN A 122 -0.27 -5.88 -8.23
N THR A 123 -0.83 -6.92 -8.84
CA THR A 123 -1.49 -8.01 -8.11
C THR A 123 -1.20 -9.33 -8.81
N GLY A 124 -1.17 -10.41 -8.03
CA GLY A 124 -0.99 -11.75 -8.54
C GLY A 124 -1.61 -12.80 -7.65
N THR A 125 -1.60 -14.04 -8.14
CA THR A 125 -2.04 -15.23 -7.43
C THR A 125 -0.89 -16.23 -7.35
N GLY A 126 -0.76 -16.93 -6.22
CA GLY A 126 0.35 -17.84 -5.93
C GLY A 126 1.42 -17.21 -5.03
N ASN A 127 2.59 -17.87 -4.93
CA ASN A 127 3.71 -17.34 -4.15
C ASN A 127 4.23 -16.05 -4.81
N ASN A 128 4.34 -14.97 -4.04
CA ASN A 128 4.86 -13.70 -4.53
C ASN A 128 6.36 -13.88 -4.86
N PRO A 129 6.81 -13.65 -6.11
CA PRO A 129 8.21 -13.84 -6.48
C PRO A 129 9.18 -12.91 -5.72
N ASP A 130 8.67 -11.79 -5.18
CA ASP A 130 9.51 -10.71 -4.64
C ASP A 130 9.52 -10.64 -3.11
N VAL A 131 8.91 -11.60 -2.41
CA VAL A 131 8.83 -11.65 -0.92
C VAL A 131 9.66 -12.81 -0.34
N GLY A 132 10.52 -13.43 -1.14
CA GLY A 132 11.40 -14.50 -0.65
C GLY A 132 12.64 -14.72 -1.50
N GLN A 133 13.74 -14.07 -1.11
CA GLN A 133 14.91 -14.74 -0.51
C GLN A 133 15.44 -13.88 0.63
#